data_AF-A0A2A2TJM4-F1
#
_entry.id   AF-A0A2A2TJM4-F1
#
_cell.length_a   1.000
_cell.length_b   1.000
_cell.length_c   1.000
_cell.angle_alpha   90.00
_cell.angle_beta   90.00
_cell.angle_gamma   90.00
#
_symmetry.space_group_name_H-M   'P 1'
#
loop_
_entity.id
_entity.type
_entity.pdbx_description
1 polymer ?
#
loop_
_entity_poly.entity_id
_entity_poly.type
_entity_poly.pdbx_seq_one_letter_code
_entity_poly.pdbx_strand_id
1 'polypeptide(L)'
;MKSEIIAIALGKANCSSNLPKPMYSSQFLYCRNCNFKTYHRPTLKYDWGYSCDICGTWQHQCMLTDIQQGYAAKIIQDGLTKDEIKWCNGTLEELIEAAHALNLEYDYQHTDDGFDFMAWSLENEEQVAKIKL
;
A
#
# COMPACT_ATOMS: atom_id res chain seq x y z
N MET A 1 21.91 5.24 20.63
CA MET A 1 22.30 4.88 19.26
C MET A 1 21.84 6.00 18.33
N LYS A 2 22.75 6.65 17.60
CA LYS A 2 22.39 7.66 16.59
C LYS A 2 22.01 6.89 15.33
N SER A 3 20.72 6.84 15.00
CA SER A 3 20.26 6.29 13.72
C SER A 3 20.54 7.32 12.63
N GLU A 4 21.50 7.04 11.75
CA GLU A 4 21.72 7.84 10.55
C GLU A 4 20.53 7.60 9.61
N ILE A 5 19.79 8.68 9.29
CA ILE A 5 18.69 8.62 8.33
C ILE A 5 19.29 8.53 6.93
N ILE A 6 19.26 7.33 6.35
CA ILE A 6 19.67 7.11 4.96
C ILE A 6 18.50 7.55 4.07
N ALA A 7 18.65 8.70 3.42
CA ALA A 7 17.72 9.15 2.38
C ALA A 7 18.08 8.44 1.08
N ILE A 8 17.27 7.45 0.68
CA ILE A 8 17.40 6.82 -0.63
C ILE A 8 16.63 7.69 -1.63
N ALA A 9 17.31 8.18 -2.66
CA ALA A 9 16.69 8.85 -3.79
C ALA A 9 15.96 7.80 -4.65
N LEU A 10 14.77 7.38 -4.21
CA LEU A 10 13.83 6.65 -5.05
C LEU A 10 13.41 7.59 -6.19
N GLY A 11 13.46 7.08 -7.42
CA GLY A 11 13.38 7.85 -8.68
C GLY A 11 12.29 8.92 -8.72
N LYS A 12 12.52 9.96 -9.54
CA LYS A 12 11.70 11.17 -9.69
C LYS A 12 10.19 10.86 -9.68
N ALA A 13 9.60 10.94 -8.50
CA ALA A 13 8.16 10.91 -8.35
C ALA A 13 7.65 12.31 -8.73
N ASN A 14 6.83 12.41 -9.77
CA ASN A 14 6.17 13.66 -10.18
C ASN A 14 5.04 13.96 -9.19
N CYS A 15 5.42 14.39 -7.98
CA CYS A 15 4.49 14.60 -6.90
C CYS A 15 3.91 16.00 -6.99
N SER A 16 2.66 16.10 -7.44
CA SER A 16 1.89 17.35 -7.39
C SER A 16 1.70 17.76 -5.93
N SER A 17 2.00 19.02 -5.61
CA SER A 17 1.95 19.58 -4.25
C SER A 17 0.54 19.71 -3.65
N ASN A 18 -0.50 19.27 -4.38
CA ASN A 18 -1.91 19.38 -3.99
C ASN A 18 -2.51 18.06 -3.52
N LEU A 19 -1.70 17.05 -3.18
CA LEU A 19 -2.20 15.81 -2.62
C LEU A 19 -2.81 16.09 -1.23
N PRO A 20 -4.03 15.60 -0.96
CA PRO A 20 -4.65 15.77 0.35
C PRO A 20 -3.72 15.23 1.44
N LYS A 21 -3.52 16.00 2.52
CA LYS A 21 -2.77 15.54 3.68
C LYS A 21 -3.43 14.24 4.17
N PRO A 22 -2.70 13.14 4.37
CA PRO A 22 -3.29 11.91 4.86
C PRO A 22 -3.81 12.22 6.26
N MET A 23 -5.09 11.96 6.51
CA MET A 23 -5.69 12.18 7.81
C MET A 23 -4.86 11.46 8.88
N TYR A 24 -4.54 12.20 9.96
CA TYR A 24 -3.72 11.80 11.09
C TYR A 24 -4.36 10.67 11.92
N SER A 25 -4.46 9.46 11.37
CA SER A 25 -4.85 8.28 12.12
C SER A 25 -4.19 7.04 11.53
N SER A 26 -2.92 6.83 11.93
CA SER A 26 -2.23 5.53 11.98
C SER A 26 -2.63 4.51 10.91
N GLN A 27 -2.41 4.80 9.63
CA GLN A 27 -2.55 3.80 8.59
C GLN A 27 -1.22 3.05 8.48
N PHE A 28 -1.27 1.73 8.71
CA PHE A 28 -0.18 0.85 8.29
C PHE A 28 0.08 1.08 6.80
N LEU A 29 1.34 1.28 6.46
CA LEU A 29 1.79 1.55 5.11
C LEU A 29 2.89 0.56 4.74
N TYR A 30 2.86 0.10 3.50
CA TYR A 30 3.91 -0.76 2.97
C TYR A 30 5.20 0.03 2.79
N CYS A 31 6.30 -0.42 3.42
CA CYS A 31 7.60 0.23 3.26
C CYS A 31 8.34 -0.33 2.04
N ARG A 32 8.53 0.47 0.98
CA ARG A 32 9.29 0.05 -0.22
C ARG A 32 10.78 -0.27 -0.02
N ASN A 33 11.36 0.08 1.12
CA ASN A 33 12.76 -0.23 1.39
C ASN A 33 12.93 -1.59 2.06
N CYS A 34 12.12 -1.90 3.08
CA CYS A 34 12.24 -3.16 3.82
C CYS A 34 11.13 -4.17 3.46
N ASN A 35 10.17 -3.81 2.61
CA ASN A 35 9.04 -4.63 2.17
C ASN A 35 8.16 -5.15 3.32
N PHE A 36 8.13 -4.44 4.44
CA PHE A 36 7.29 -4.76 5.59
C PHE A 36 6.10 -3.80 5.71
N LYS A 37 4.97 -4.36 6.15
CA LYS A 37 3.81 -3.62 6.67
C LYS A 37 4.21 -2.93 7.98
N THR A 38 4.15 -1.60 8.01
CA THR A 38 4.66 -0.83 9.16
C THR A 38 3.96 0.51 9.29
N TYR A 39 3.94 1.05 10.49
CA TYR A 39 3.65 2.46 10.69
C TYR A 39 4.76 3.32 10.10
N HIS A 40 4.33 4.47 9.60
CA HIS A 40 5.20 5.50 9.06
C HIS A 40 4.94 6.79 9.84
N ARG A 41 5.96 7.28 10.54
CA ARG A 41 5.85 8.47 11.38
C ARG A 41 6.18 9.75 10.61
N PRO A 42 5.44 10.84 10.83
CA PRO A 42 5.76 12.13 10.20
C PRO A 42 7.15 12.57 10.65
N THR A 43 7.97 12.99 9.68
CA THR A 43 9.31 13.51 10.00
C THR A 43 9.22 15.02 10.08
N LEU A 44 9.40 15.59 11.29
CA LEU A 44 9.23 17.02 11.61
C LEU A 44 10.00 18.00 10.71
N LYS A 45 10.95 17.52 9.90
CA LYS A 45 11.78 18.36 9.04
C LYS A 45 11.12 18.71 7.70
N TYR A 46 10.20 17.87 7.20
CA TYR A 46 9.53 18.08 5.90
C TYR A 46 8.11 17.50 5.93
N ASP A 47 7.11 18.36 5.68
CA ASP A 47 5.67 18.03 5.66
C ASP A 47 5.26 17.06 4.54
N TRP A 48 6.20 16.58 3.72
CA TRP A 48 5.94 15.86 2.48
C TRP A 48 6.40 14.40 2.51
N GLY A 49 6.69 13.84 3.68
CA GLY A 49 7.05 12.43 3.78
C GLY A 49 7.10 11.87 5.19
N TYR A 50 7.27 10.56 5.25
CA TYR A 50 7.20 9.78 6.47
C TYR A 50 8.39 8.84 6.58
N SER A 51 8.83 8.57 7.80
CA SER A 51 9.89 7.58 8.05
C SER A 51 9.28 6.26 8.47
N CYS A 52 9.76 5.16 7.88
CA CYS A 52 9.40 3.81 8.28
C CYS A 52 9.81 3.54 9.73
N ASP A 53 8.93 2.98 10.55
CA ASP A 53 9.25 2.67 11.95
C ASP A 53 10.17 1.45 12.12
N ILE A 54 10.24 0.56 11.11
CA ILE A 54 11.13 -0.60 11.12
C ILE A 54 12.55 -0.23 10.68
N CYS A 55 12.71 0.30 9.47
CA CYS A 55 14.02 0.53 8.88
C CYS A 55 14.51 1.99 8.94
N GLY A 56 13.66 2.93 9.38
CA GLY A 56 14.01 4.35 9.47
C GLY A 56 14.12 5.08 8.13
N THR A 57 13.95 4.39 7.00
CA THR A 57 14.01 5.01 5.67
C THR A 57 12.88 6.01 5.49
N TRP A 58 13.24 7.21 5.04
CA TRP A 58 12.29 8.25 4.69
C TRP A 58 11.67 7.99 3.30
N GLN A 59 10.36 8.13 3.19
CA GLN A 59 9.59 7.96 1.96
C GLN A 59 8.68 9.17 1.74
N HIS A 60 8.63 9.64 0.50
CA HIS A 60 7.80 10.78 0.14
C HIS A 60 6.31 10.40 0.16
N GLN A 61 5.44 11.30 0.63
CA GLN A 61 4.01 11.09 0.81
C GLN A 61 3.31 10.62 -0.48
N CYS A 62 3.56 11.26 -1.63
CA CYS A 62 2.99 10.83 -2.91
C CYS A 62 3.21 9.34 -3.21
N MET A 63 4.38 8.78 -2.90
CA MET A 63 4.64 7.37 -3.14
C MET A 63 3.73 6.48 -2.30
N LEU A 64 3.42 6.90 -1.07
CA LEU A 64 2.53 6.18 -0.16
C LEU A 64 1.07 6.34 -0.61
N THR A 65 0.70 7.54 -1.04
CA THR A 65 -0.63 7.86 -1.58
C THR A 65 -0.91 7.10 -2.87
N ASP A 66 0.06 7.01 -3.79
CA ASP A 66 -0.08 6.31 -5.07
C ASP A 66 -0.35 4.82 -4.87
N ILE A 67 0.22 4.18 -3.84
CA ILE A 67 -0.07 2.77 -3.52
C ILE A 67 -1.48 2.62 -2.97
N GLN A 68 -1.89 3.48 -2.03
CA GLN A 68 -3.21 3.41 -1.39
C GLN A 68 -4.38 3.82 -2.30
N GLN A 69 -4.12 4.66 -3.30
CA GLN A 69 -5.11 5.20 -4.22
C GLN A 69 -4.93 4.67 -5.65
N GLY A 70 -3.92 3.82 -5.86
CA GLY A 70 -3.61 3.22 -7.14
C GLY A 70 -4.71 2.30 -7.64
N TYR A 71 -4.60 1.94 -8.92
CA TYR A 71 -5.59 1.09 -9.57
C TYR A 71 -5.83 -0.24 -8.83
N ALA A 72 -4.74 -0.91 -8.41
CA ALA A 72 -4.80 -2.14 -7.61
C ALA A 72 -5.60 -1.96 -6.30
N ALA A 73 -5.30 -0.92 -5.53
CA ALA A 73 -6.00 -0.62 -4.28
C ALA A 73 -7.49 -0.33 -4.50
N LYS A 74 -7.82 0.42 -5.56
CA LYS A 74 -9.21 0.69 -5.92
C LYS A 74 -9.98 -0.59 -6.27
N ILE A 75 -9.36 -1.49 -7.05
CA ILE A 75 -10.00 -2.77 -7.40
C ILE A 75 -10.24 -3.63 -6.16
N ILE A 76 -9.29 -3.66 -5.20
CA ILE A 76 -9.48 -4.35 -3.92
C ILE A 76 -10.66 -3.76 -3.14
N GLN A 77 -10.71 -2.44 -2.98
CA GLN A 77 -11.82 -1.77 -2.29
C GLN A 77 -13.17 -2.03 -2.96
N ASP A 78 -13.23 -1.94 -4.29
CA ASP A 78 -14.44 -2.23 -5.06
C ASP A 78 -14.87 -3.70 -4.89
N GLY A 79 -13.90 -4.63 -4.81
CA GLY A 79 -14.13 -6.05 -4.55
C GLY A 79 -14.63 -6.34 -3.13
N LEU A 80 -14.23 -5.58 -2.11
CA LEU A 80 -14.76 -5.75 -0.74
C LEU A 80 -16.24 -5.38 -0.63
N THR A 81 -16.72 -4.47 -1.49
CA THR A 81 -18.12 -4.00 -1.47
C THR A 81 -19.09 -4.86 -2.28
N LYS A 82 -18.56 -5.66 -3.21
CA LYS A 82 -19.34 -6.45 -4.16
C LYS A 82 -18.85 -7.89 -4.11
N ASP A 83 -19.74 -8.84 -3.81
CA ASP A 83 -19.40 -10.27 -3.85
C ASP A 83 -19.29 -10.79 -5.29
N GLU A 84 -18.38 -10.22 -6.06
CA GLU A 84 -18.12 -10.53 -7.47
C GLU A 84 -16.61 -10.59 -7.70
N ILE A 85 -16.19 -11.45 -8.63
CA ILE A 85 -14.80 -11.50 -9.09
C ILE A 85 -14.50 -10.23 -9.91
N LYS A 86 -13.43 -9.52 -9.55
CA LYS A 86 -12.92 -8.36 -10.29
C LYS A 86 -11.73 -8.76 -11.15
N TRP A 87 -11.64 -8.23 -12.36
CA TRP A 87 -10.49 -8.42 -13.24
C TRP A 87 -9.55 -7.24 -13.11
N CYS A 88 -8.25 -7.49 -12.94
CA CYS A 88 -7.24 -6.47 -12.77
C CYS A 88 -6.09 -6.70 -13.76
N ASN A 89 -5.78 -5.70 -14.59
CA ASN A 89 -4.64 -5.77 -15.52
C ASN A 89 -3.30 -5.36 -14.86
N GLY A 90 -3.24 -5.30 -13.54
CA GLY A 90 -2.02 -4.98 -12.78
C GLY A 90 -1.13 -6.21 -12.60
N THR A 91 -0.08 -6.09 -11.79
CA THR A 91 0.73 -7.23 -11.38
C THR A 91 0.35 -7.76 -9.99
N LEU A 92 0.77 -8.98 -9.67
CA LEU A 92 0.58 -9.55 -8.34
C LEU A 92 1.26 -8.71 -7.25
N GLU A 93 2.46 -8.20 -7.54
CA GLU A 93 3.19 -7.31 -6.64
C GLU A 93 2.39 -6.03 -6.34
N GLU A 94 1.75 -5.43 -7.34
CA GLU A 94 0.91 -4.24 -7.14
C GLU A 94 -0.29 -4.53 -6.23
N LEU A 95 -0.92 -5.71 -6.36
CA LEU A 95 -2.02 -6.13 -5.48
C LEU A 95 -1.54 -6.41 -4.04
N ILE A 96 -0.38 -7.03 -3.88
CA ILE A 96 0.24 -7.28 -2.58
C ILE A 96 0.61 -5.96 -1.88
N GLU A 97 1.26 -5.04 -2.60
CA GLU A 97 1.59 -3.70 -2.08
C GLU A 97 0.31 -2.96 -1.65
N ALA A 98 -0.73 -3.02 -2.47
CA ALA A 98 -2.01 -2.40 -2.18
C ALA A 98 -2.70 -3.02 -0.96
N ALA A 99 -2.77 -4.35 -0.85
CA ALA A 99 -3.36 -5.02 0.31
C ALA A 99 -2.64 -4.67 1.61
N HIS A 100 -1.30 -4.65 1.60
CA HIS A 100 -0.52 -4.18 2.74
C HIS A 100 -0.82 -2.71 3.09
N ALA A 101 -0.90 -1.83 2.10
CA ALA A 101 -1.17 -0.41 2.31
C ALA A 101 -2.62 -0.10 2.74
N LEU A 102 -3.56 -1.00 2.43
CA LEU A 102 -4.95 -0.98 2.88
C LEU A 102 -5.15 -1.70 4.23
N ASN A 103 -4.08 -2.23 4.83
CA ASN A 103 -4.13 -3.00 6.08
C ASN A 103 -5.02 -4.26 5.98
N LEU A 104 -5.01 -4.93 4.83
CA LEU A 104 -5.76 -6.17 4.59
C LEU A 104 -4.84 -7.39 4.75
N GLU A 105 -5.44 -8.52 5.10
CA GLU A 105 -4.84 -9.83 4.87
C GLU A 105 -5.14 -10.25 3.44
N TYR A 106 -4.28 -11.09 2.87
CA TYR A 106 -4.45 -11.56 1.52
C TYR A 106 -3.87 -12.97 1.34
N ASP A 107 -4.34 -13.63 0.29
CA ASP A 107 -3.79 -14.89 -0.22
C ASP A 107 -3.84 -14.86 -1.75
N TYR A 108 -3.01 -15.67 -2.39
CA TYR A 108 -3.03 -15.80 -3.85
C TYR A 108 -2.63 -17.19 -4.31
N GLN A 109 -3.22 -17.60 -5.44
CA GLN A 109 -2.95 -18.89 -6.07
C GLN A 109 -2.58 -18.68 -7.54
N HIS A 110 -1.53 -19.36 -7.99
CA HIS A 110 -1.19 -19.44 -9.40
C HIS A 110 -2.19 -20.34 -10.14
N THR A 111 -2.67 -19.87 -11.29
CA THR A 111 -3.61 -20.57 -12.17
C THR A 111 -3.09 -20.59 -13.61
N ASP A 112 -3.70 -21.38 -14.49
CA ASP A 112 -3.25 -21.49 -15.89
C ASP A 112 -3.33 -20.16 -16.66
N ASP A 113 -4.27 -19.28 -16.27
CA ASP A 113 -4.53 -18.00 -16.93
C ASP A 113 -3.90 -16.79 -16.21
N GLY A 114 -3.18 -17.00 -15.11
CA GLY A 114 -2.63 -15.91 -14.28
C GLY A 114 -2.73 -16.20 -12.79
N PHE A 115 -3.24 -15.27 -12.00
CA PHE A 115 -3.35 -15.43 -10.54
C PHE A 115 -4.76 -15.15 -10.04
N ASP A 116 -5.23 -15.99 -9.12
CA ASP A 116 -6.36 -15.67 -8.25
C ASP A 116 -5.83 -14.99 -7.00
N PHE A 117 -6.30 -13.78 -6.70
CA PHE A 117 -5.90 -12.99 -5.54
C PHE A 117 -7.12 -12.71 -4.68
N MET A 118 -6.98 -12.92 -3.36
CA MET A 118 -8.02 -12.65 -2.38
C MET A 118 -7.50 -11.71 -1.31
N ALA A 119 -8.30 -10.73 -0.90
CA ALA A 119 -7.97 -9.85 0.22
C ALA A 119 -9.19 -9.56 1.10
N TRP A 120 -8.99 -9.48 2.42
CA TRP A 120 -10.07 -9.29 3.39
C TRP A 120 -9.58 -8.51 4.62
N SER A 121 -10.55 -7.93 5.35
CA SER A 121 -10.28 -7.29 6.63
C SER A 121 -10.49 -8.29 7.77
N LEU A 122 -9.59 -8.33 8.75
CA LEU A 122 -9.79 -9.10 9.98
C LEU A 122 -10.95 -8.56 10.82
N GLU A 123 -11.36 -7.31 10.60
CA GLU A 123 -12.51 -6.72 11.27
C GLU A 123 -13.85 -7.11 10.62
N ASN A 124 -13.81 -7.62 9.38
CA ASN A 124 -14.99 -8.03 8.62
C ASN A 124 -14.64 -9.16 7.64
N GLU A 125 -14.50 -10.38 8.18
CA GLU A 125 -14.12 -11.58 7.41
C GLU A 125 -15.19 -12.01 6.38
N GLU A 126 -16.41 -11.49 6.47
CA GLU A 126 -17.48 -11.77 5.51
C GLU A 126 -17.27 -11.05 4.16
N GLN A 127 -16.47 -9.98 4.14
CA GLN A 127 -16.17 -9.21 2.93
C GLN A 127 -14.79 -9.56 2.39
N VAL A 128 -14.78 -10.28 1.27
CA VAL A 128 -13.55 -10.73 0.61
C VAL A 128 -13.53 -10.24 -0.82
N ALA A 129 -12.53 -9.42 -1.14
CA ALA A 129 -12.23 -9.04 -2.51
C ALA A 129 -11.64 -10.24 -3.25
N LYS A 130 -12.31 -10.68 -4.31
CA LYS A 130 -11.83 -11.75 -5.20
C LYS A 130 -11.39 -11.12 -6.51
N ILE A 131 -10.11 -11.25 -6.85
CA ILE A 131 -9.51 -10.57 -8.00
C ILE A 131 -8.81 -11.60 -8.88
N LYS A 132 -9.06 -11.53 -10.18
CA LYS A 132 -8.37 -12.30 -11.22
C LYS A 132 -7.37 -11.40 -11.94
N LEU A 133 -6.12 -11.83 -11.97
CA LEU A 133 -5.04 -11.29 -12.79
C LEU A 133 -4.95 -12.08 -14.09
#